data_AF-A0A373G2E5-F1
#
_entry.id   AF-A0A373G2E5-F1
#
_cell.length_a   1.000
_cell.length_b   1.000
_cell.length_c   1.000
_cell.angle_alpha   90.00
_cell.angle_beta   90.00
_cell.angle_gamma   90.00
#
_symmetry.space_group_name_H-M   'P 1'
#
loop_
_entity.id
_entity.type
_entity.pdbx_description
1 polymer ?
#
loop_
_entity_poly.entity_id
_entity_poly.type
_entity_poly.pdbx_seq_one_letter_code
_entity_poly.pdbx_strand_id
1 'polypeptide(L)'
;MKRIKLTKEEKETLRIVDKFNGKCPCVFPLHVYNLSVRSLERKGLVKAAYLEGGAVEDAKTTDEGKHYLCENPNLRNPINWTVIGVIAGILSLIVSVIALFISCTAMYR
;
A
#
# COMPACT_ATOMS: atom_id res chain seq x y z
N MET A 1 13.35 -0.70 8.18
CA MET A 1 12.03 -1.34 8.42
C MET A 1 11.46 -1.90 7.12
N LYS A 2 10.84 -3.10 7.12
CA LYS A 2 10.23 -3.67 5.89
C LYS A 2 8.96 -2.89 5.53
N ARG A 3 8.84 -2.44 4.28
CA ARG A 3 7.64 -1.72 3.82
C ARG A 3 6.45 -2.67 3.72
N ILE A 4 5.34 -2.28 4.33
CA ILE A 4 4.10 -3.02 4.30
C ILE A 4 3.22 -2.42 3.21
N LYS A 5 2.56 -3.27 2.42
CA LYS A 5 1.58 -2.81 1.43
C LYS A 5 0.32 -2.35 2.16
N LEU A 6 0.00 -1.07 2.00
CA LEU A 6 -1.21 -0.45 2.52
C LEU A 6 -2.12 -0.02 1.36
N THR A 7 -3.43 -0.23 1.49
CA THR A 7 -4.43 0.34 0.58
C THR A 7 -4.54 1.85 0.79
N LYS A 8 -5.32 2.53 -0.04
CA LYS A 8 -5.50 3.99 0.10
C LYS A 8 -6.19 4.31 1.43
N GLU A 9 -7.23 3.54 1.75
CA GLU A 9 -8.06 3.67 2.95
C GLU A 9 -7.26 3.38 4.22
N GLU A 10 -6.38 2.37 4.20
CA GLU A 10 -5.51 2.06 5.33
C GLU A 10 -4.49 3.18 5.59
N LYS A 11 -3.94 3.79 4.54
CA LYS A 11 -3.00 4.92 4.71
C LYS A 11 -3.69 6.13 5.33
N GLU A 12 -4.89 6.42 4.87
CA GLU A 12 -5.69 7.51 5.39
C GLU A 12 -6.12 7.24 6.84
N THR A 13 -6.58 6.03 7.13
CA THR A 13 -6.91 5.59 8.49
C THR A 13 -5.72 5.66 9.42
N LEU A 14 -4.54 5.23 9.00
CA LEU A 14 -3.33 5.30 9.83
C LEU A 14 -2.96 6.75 10.17
N ARG A 15 -3.10 7.66 9.20
CA ARG A 15 -2.92 9.11 9.43
C ARG A 15 -3.99 9.68 10.37
N ILE A 16 -5.22 9.20 10.26
CA ILE A 16 -6.31 9.61 11.14
C ILE A 16 -6.01 9.20 12.58
N VAL A 17 -5.65 7.94 12.81
CA VAL A 17 -5.34 7.41 14.14
C VAL A 17 -4.19 8.20 14.79
N ASP A 18 -3.16 8.52 14.01
CA ASP A 18 -2.00 9.29 14.47
C ASP A 18 -2.34 10.77 14.79
N LYS A 19 -3.09 11.45 13.90
CA LYS A 19 -3.39 12.88 14.06
C LYS A 19 -4.56 13.19 14.99
N PHE A 20 -5.59 12.35 14.98
CA PHE A 20 -6.84 12.56 15.74
C PHE A 20 -6.94 11.63 16.95
N ASN A 21 -5.81 11.02 17.36
CA ASN A 21 -5.71 10.16 18.54
C ASN A 21 -6.83 9.10 18.55
N GLY A 22 -6.99 8.38 17.43
CA GLY A 22 -7.94 7.27 17.32
C GLY A 22 -9.39 7.63 17.01
N LYS A 23 -9.75 8.92 16.95
CA LYS A 23 -11.13 9.32 16.68
C LYS A 23 -11.39 9.44 15.19
N CYS A 24 -12.39 8.71 14.70
CA CYS A 24 -12.83 8.81 13.31
C CYS A 24 -13.48 10.19 13.05
N PRO A 25 -12.99 10.97 12.07
CA PRO A 25 -13.63 12.21 11.65
C PRO A 25 -15.00 11.93 11.04
N CYS A 26 -15.96 12.85 11.23
CA CYS A 26 -17.32 12.71 10.71
C CYS A 26 -17.40 12.58 9.18
N VAL A 27 -16.38 13.06 8.47
CA VAL A 27 -16.28 13.05 7.01
C VAL A 27 -15.82 11.68 6.49
N PHE A 28 -15.14 10.89 7.33
CA PHE A 28 -14.61 9.59 6.90
C PHE A 28 -15.64 8.47 7.18
N PRO A 29 -15.94 7.61 6.20
CA PRO A 29 -16.96 6.57 6.39
C PRO A 29 -16.61 5.60 7.52
N LEU A 30 -17.48 5.50 8.53
CA LEU A 30 -17.22 4.72 9.74
C LEU A 30 -16.97 3.23 9.46
N HIS A 31 -17.69 2.63 8.50
CA HIS A 31 -17.48 1.23 8.12
C HIS A 31 -16.09 0.99 7.51
N VAL A 32 -15.60 1.92 6.69
CA VAL A 32 -14.24 1.89 6.12
C VAL A 32 -13.20 2.05 7.21
N TYR A 33 -13.46 2.94 8.16
CA TYR A 33 -12.58 3.14 9.32
C TYR A 33 -12.44 1.86 10.14
N ASN A 34 -13.55 1.24 10.54
CA ASN A 34 -13.56 0.03 11.35
C ASN A 34 -12.81 -1.12 10.66
N LEU A 35 -13.03 -1.32 9.36
CA LEU A 35 -12.35 -2.35 8.58
C LEU A 35 -10.85 -2.06 8.45
N SER A 36 -10.50 -0.80 8.19
CA SER A 36 -9.10 -0.38 8.01
C SER A 36 -8.31 -0.46 9.31
N VAL A 37 -8.89 -0.06 10.45
CA VAL A 37 -8.28 -0.20 11.77
C VAL A 37 -8.00 -1.67 12.09
N ARG A 38 -8.97 -2.57 11.90
CA ARG A 38 -8.76 -4.02 12.08
C ARG A 38 -7.64 -4.56 11.19
N SER A 39 -7.58 -4.12 9.93
CA SER A 39 -6.52 -4.54 9.01
C SER A 39 -5.14 -4.00 9.44
N LEU A 40 -5.06 -2.75 9.90
CA LEU A 40 -3.84 -2.13 10.42
C LEU A 40 -3.38 -2.78 11.73
N GLU A 41 -4.32 -3.21 12.57
CA GLU A 41 -4.02 -3.96 13.80
C GLU A 41 -3.42 -5.33 13.50
N ARG A 42 -3.97 -6.07 12.51
CA ARG A 42 -3.35 -7.31 12.03
C ARG A 42 -1.96 -7.11 11.44
N LYS A 43 -1.67 -5.90 10.94
CA LYS A 43 -0.35 -5.49 10.43
C LYS A 43 0.58 -4.98 11.53
N GLY A 44 0.12 -4.91 12.79
CA GLY A 44 0.89 -4.46 13.95
C GLY A 44 1.17 -2.96 14.00
N LEU A 45 0.48 -2.14 13.19
CA LEU A 45 0.71 -0.69 13.11
C LEU A 45 -0.20 0.11 14.06
N VAL A 46 -1.32 -0.47 14.44
CA VAL A 46 -2.36 0.14 15.29
C VAL A 46 -2.81 -0.89 16.31
N LYS A 47 -3.30 -0.43 17.45
CA LYS A 47 -4.01 -1.24 18.44
C LYS A 47 -5.35 -0.60 18.73
N ALA A 48 -6.42 -1.39 18.78
CA ALA A 48 -7.77 -0.88 18.92
C ALA A 48 -8.55 -1.57 20.04
N ALA A 49 -9.46 -0.80 20.64
CA ALA A 49 -10.53 -1.28 21.51
C ALA A 49 -11.83 -1.34 20.70
N TYR A 50 -12.68 -2.32 20.99
CA TYR A 50 -13.89 -2.58 20.24
C TYR A 50 -15.10 -2.62 21.17
N LEU A 51 -16.20 -2.00 20.72
CA LEU A 51 -17.51 -2.10 21.36
C LEU A 51 -18.12 -3.49 21.15
N GLU A 52 -19.12 -3.83 21.95
CA GLU A 52 -20.01 -4.95 21.65
C GLU A 52 -20.68 -4.71 20.28
N GLY A 53 -20.53 -5.67 19.36
CA GLY A 53 -20.89 -5.51 17.94
C GLY A 53 -19.71 -5.18 17.01
N GLY A 54 -18.52 -4.95 17.57
CA GLY A 54 -17.26 -4.91 16.85
C GLY A 54 -16.92 -3.57 16.18
N ALA A 55 -17.67 -2.51 16.43
CA ALA A 55 -17.26 -1.16 16.05
C ALA A 55 -16.00 -0.74 16.83
N VAL A 56 -15.14 0.09 16.23
CA VAL A 56 -13.95 0.61 16.92
C VAL A 56 -14.40 1.67 17.92
N GLU A 57 -14.05 1.45 19.19
CA GLU A 57 -14.27 2.42 20.28
C GLU A 57 -13.12 3.43 20.36
N ASP A 58 -11.89 2.91 20.36
CA ASP A 58 -10.66 3.70 20.41
C ASP A 58 -9.56 3.00 19.62
N ALA A 59 -8.60 3.76 19.11
CA ALA A 59 -7.46 3.25 18.37
C ALA A 59 -6.20 4.09 18.61
N LYS A 60 -5.05 3.45 18.76
CA LYS A 60 -3.76 4.14 18.87
C LYS A 60 -2.71 3.49 17.99
N THR A 61 -1.79 4.32 17.48
CA THR A 61 -0.59 3.82 16.82
C THR A 61 0.29 3.07 17.82
N THR A 62 0.77 1.90 17.43
CA THR A 62 1.79 1.16 18.18
C THR A 62 3.15 1.85 18.03
N ASP A 63 4.14 1.44 18.81
CA ASP A 63 5.49 1.98 18.67
C ASP A 63 6.09 1.62 17.30
N GLU A 64 5.77 0.43 16.78
CA GLU A 64 6.09 0.04 15.40
C GLU A 64 5.37 0.93 14.39
N GLY A 65 4.09 1.25 14.62
CA GLY A 65 3.31 2.15 13.79
C GLY A 65 3.90 3.56 13.71
N LYS A 66 4.32 4.11 14.85
CA LYS A 66 4.99 5.42 14.93
C LYS A 66 6.34 5.40 14.23
N HIS A 67 7.15 4.38 14.49
CA HIS A 67 8.42 4.21 13.81
C HIS A 67 8.23 4.06 12.29
N TYR A 68 7.19 3.34 11.86
CA TYR A 68 6.82 3.22 10.44
C TYR A 68 6.48 4.56 9.80
N LEU A 69 5.71 5.40 10.49
CA LEU A 69 5.34 6.73 10.01
C LEU A 69 6.55 7.67 9.92
N CYS A 70 7.47 7.59 10.89
CA CYS A 70 8.72 8.36 10.90
C CYS A 70 9.62 8.01 9.70
N GLU A 71 9.83 6.72 9.46
CA GLU A 71 10.67 6.22 8.36
C GLU A 71 9.99 6.31 6.98
N ASN A 72 8.66 6.35 6.93
CA ASN A 72 7.87 6.38 5.70
C ASN A 72 6.73 7.42 5.78
N PRO A 73 7.05 8.72 5.84
CA PRO A 73 6.05 9.78 6.05
C PRO A 73 5.01 9.86 4.91
N ASN A 74 5.42 9.45 3.71
CA ASN A 74 4.56 9.41 2.54
C ASN A 74 3.78 8.10 2.37
N LEU A 75 3.96 7.13 3.28
CA LEU A 75 3.33 5.81 3.24
C LEU A 75 3.43 5.15 1.86
N ARG A 76 4.61 5.23 1.25
CA ARG A 76 4.86 4.62 -0.07
C ARG A 76 4.85 3.11 0.08
N ASN A 77 4.09 2.45 -0.80
CA ASN A 77 4.05 1.00 -0.84
C ASN A 77 5.37 0.43 -1.38
N PRO A 78 5.71 -0.83 -1.04
CA PRO A 78 6.83 -1.51 -1.66
C PRO A 78 6.63 -1.63 -3.18
N ILE A 79 7.71 -1.48 -3.93
CA ILE A 79 7.71 -1.67 -5.37
C ILE A 79 7.67 -3.17 -5.67
N ASN A 80 6.76 -3.59 -6.54
CA ASN A 80 6.70 -4.98 -7.00
C ASN A 80 7.71 -5.18 -8.15
N TRP A 81 8.94 -5.57 -7.79
CA TRP A 81 10.02 -5.83 -8.74
C TRP A 81 9.68 -6.93 -9.75
N THR A 82 8.85 -7.90 -9.36
CA THR A 82 8.39 -8.96 -10.28
C THR A 82 7.57 -8.37 -11.43
N VAL A 83 6.64 -7.44 -11.14
CA VAL A 83 5.83 -6.77 -12.18
C VAL A 83 6.71 -5.92 -13.09
N ILE A 84 7.70 -5.21 -12.53
CA ILE A 84 8.66 -4.44 -13.33
C ILE A 84 9.46 -5.35 -14.26
N GLY A 85 9.94 -6.49 -13.75
CA GLY A 85 10.67 -7.46 -14.55
C GLY A 85 9.84 -8.01 -15.71
N VAL A 86 8.55 -8.30 -15.48
CA VAL A 86 7.63 -8.75 -16.54
C VAL A 86 7.46 -7.67 -17.61
N ILE A 87 7.24 -6.41 -17.22
CA ILE A 87 7.10 -5.29 -18.17
C ILE A 87 8.39 -5.12 -18.99
N ALA A 88 9.55 -5.14 -18.34
CA ALA A 88 10.84 -5.03 -19.01
C ALA A 88 11.08 -6.19 -20.00
N GLY A 89 10.70 -7.41 -19.62
CA GLY A 89 10.79 -8.58 -20.49
C GLY A 89 9.91 -8.46 -21.75
N ILE A 90 8.66 -7.99 -21.60
CA ILE A 90 7.75 -7.75 -22.73
C ILE A 90 8.35 -6.70 -23.68
N LEU A 91 8.87 -5.59 -23.14
CA LEU A 91 9.51 -4.55 -23.95
C LEU A 91 10.73 -5.09 -24.72
N SER A 92 11.57 -5.89 -24.05
CA SER A 92 12.73 -6.53 -24.68
C SER A 92 12.32 -7.46 -25.82
N LEU A 93 11.24 -8.22 -25.65
CA LEU A 93 10.71 -9.12 -26.68
C LEU A 93 10.22 -8.32 -27.91
N ILE A 94 9.47 -7.24 -27.70
CA ILE A 94 8.98 -6.37 -28.77
C ILE A 94 10.15 -5.80 -29.58
N VAL A 95 11.17 -5.27 -28.91
CA VAL A 95 12.37 -4.72 -29.57
C VAL A 95 13.10 -5.80 -30.38
N SER A 96 13.23 -7.00 -29.82
CA SER A 96 13.89 -8.13 -30.49
C SER A 96 13.15 -8.56 -31.75
N VAL A 97 11.81 -8.61 -31.70
CA VAL A 97 10.97 -8.94 -32.86
C VAL A 97 11.11 -7.87 -33.95
N ILE A 98 11.09 -6.59 -33.59
CA ILE A 98 11.29 -5.49 -34.56
C ILE A 98 12.67 -5.59 -35.21
N ALA A 99 13.72 -5.82 -34.42
CA ALA A 99 15.08 -6.00 -34.93
C ALA A 99 15.20 -7.19 -35.88
N LEU A 100 14.51 -8.30 -35.59
CA LEU A 100 14.42 -9.47 -36.46
C LEU A 100 13.78 -9.11 -37.81
N PHE A 101 12.65 -8.41 -37.80
CA PHE A 101 11.97 -7.96 -39.03
C PHE A 101 12.86 -7.04 -39.88
N ILE A 102 13.56 -6.09 -39.25
CA ILE A 102 14.51 -5.20 -39.96
C ILE A 102 15.65 -6.01 -40.57
N SER A 103 16.23 -6.94 -39.81
CA SER A 103 17.33 -7.77 -40.28
C SER A 103 16.91 -8.68 -41.45
N CYS A 104 15.74 -9.30 -41.35
CA CYS A 104 15.18 -10.11 -42.44
C CYS A 104 14.93 -9.26 -43.69
N THR A 105 14.27 -8.11 -43.57
CA THR A 105 13.99 -7.24 -44.72
C THR A 105 15.26 -6.66 -45.37
N ALA A 106 16.31 -6.38 -44.60
CA ALA A 106 17.61 -5.98 -45.12
C ALA A 106 18.33 -7.09 -45.88
N MET A 107 18.13 -8.36 -45.51
CA MET A 107 18.75 -9.52 -46.16
C MET A 107 18.06 -9.90 -47.49
N TYR A 108 16.77 -9.56 -47.65
CA TYR A 108 15.99 -9.84 -48.87
C TYR A 108 15.99 -8.68 -49.88
N ARG A 109 16.78 -7.61 -49.64
CA ARG A 109 16.92 -6.44 -50.52
C ARG A 109 18.27 -6.44 -51.19
#